data_AF-A0A557WKP2-F1
#
_entry.id   AF-A0A557WKP2-F1
#
_cell.length_a   1.000
_cell.length_b   1.000
_cell.length_c   1.000
_cell.angle_alpha   90.00
_cell.angle_beta   90.00
_cell.angle_gamma   90.00
#
_symmetry.space_group_name_H-M   'P 1'
#
loop_
_entity.id
_entity.type
_entity.pdbx_description
1 polymer ?
#
loop_
_entity_poly.entity_id
_entity_poly.type
_entity_poly.pdbx_seq_one_letter_code
_entity_poly.pdbx_strand_id
1 'polypeptide(L)'
;AQMAVLRAAYGAAGVQAREVDYVEANATGTLLGDPIEARALGTVLGRGRRQEEPLLIGSVKPVLGHLDAAAGVAGLIKAVLAVQRGRIPANLG
;
A
#
# COMPACT_ATOMS: atom_id res chain seq x y z
N ALA A 1 1.38 -15.31 -5.32
CA ALA A 1 2.67 -14.58 -5.29
C ALA A 1 2.64 -13.38 -4.33
N GLN A 2 1.85 -12.33 -4.58
CA GLN A 2 1.88 -11.10 -3.77
C GLN A 2 1.68 -11.32 -2.25
N MET A 3 0.73 -12.17 -1.85
CA MET A 3 0.54 -12.50 -0.42
C MET A 3 1.80 -13.09 0.24
N ALA A 4 2.55 -13.93 -0.48
CA ALA A 4 3.76 -14.54 0.05
C ALA A 4 4.86 -13.50 0.25
N VAL A 5 5.02 -12.58 -0.72
CA VAL A 5 5.96 -11.45 -0.61
C VAL A 5 5.61 -10.55 0.58
N LEU A 6 4.33 -10.20 0.75
CA LEU A 6 3.88 -9.38 1.89
C LEU A 6 4.18 -10.08 3.23
N ARG A 7 3.81 -11.35 3.38
CA ARG A 7 4.08 -12.11 4.62
C ARG A 7 5.57 -12.23 4.92
N ALA A 8 6.39 -12.46 3.90
CA ALA A 8 7.84 -12.54 4.06
C ALA A 8 8.43 -11.19 4.48
N ALA A 9 8.03 -10.08 3.84
CA ALA A 9 8.49 -8.74 4.19
C ALA A 9 8.14 -8.36 5.65
N TYR A 10 6.89 -8.56 6.07
CA TYR A 10 6.48 -8.25 7.43
C TYR A 10 7.10 -9.19 8.47
N GLY A 11 7.26 -10.48 8.14
CA GLY A 11 7.97 -11.44 8.98
C GLY A 11 9.43 -11.05 9.19
N ALA A 12 10.12 -10.63 8.13
CA ALA A 12 11.50 -10.15 8.20
C ALA A 12 11.63 -8.84 9.01
N ALA A 13 10.62 -7.96 8.93
CA ALA A 13 10.58 -6.71 9.68
C ALA A 13 10.14 -6.87 11.15
N GLY A 14 9.62 -8.04 11.55
CA GLY A 14 9.02 -8.24 12.87
C GLY A 14 7.74 -7.42 13.10
N VAL A 15 7.08 -6.98 12.03
CA VAL A 15 5.90 -6.10 12.06
C VAL A 15 4.63 -6.93 11.94
N GLN A 16 3.69 -6.73 12.85
CA GLN A 16 2.37 -7.34 12.79
C GLN A 16 1.48 -6.59 11.80
N ALA A 17 0.56 -7.31 11.15
CA ALA A 17 -0.38 -6.74 10.19
C ALA A 17 -1.17 -5.52 10.72
N ARG A 18 -1.51 -5.52 12.01
CA ARG A 18 -2.25 -4.44 12.68
C ARG A 18 -1.44 -3.16 12.91
N GLU A 19 -0.11 -3.24 12.83
CA GLU A 19 0.80 -2.10 13.02
C GLU A 19 1.01 -1.32 11.70
N VAL A 20 0.47 -1.82 10.58
CA VAL A 20 0.60 -1.20 9.26
C VAL A 20 -0.64 -0.37 8.95
N ASP A 21 -0.56 0.95 9.11
CA ASP A 21 -1.72 1.85 8.89
C ASP A 21 -1.91 2.29 7.45
N TYR A 22 -0.84 2.25 6.66
CA TYR A 22 -0.83 2.74 5.28
C TYR A 22 -0.05 1.81 4.35
N VAL A 23 -0.58 1.61 3.15
CA VAL A 23 0.11 0.96 2.03
C VAL A 23 0.11 1.88 0.81
N GLU A 24 1.30 2.18 0.34
CA GLU A 24 1.54 2.73 -1.00
C GLU A 24 1.53 1.58 -2.01
N ALA A 25 0.40 1.39 -2.68
CA ALA A 25 0.16 0.28 -3.59
C ALA A 25 0.85 0.48 -4.95
N ASN A 26 1.04 -0.62 -5.67
CA ASN A 26 1.48 -0.55 -7.05
C ASN A 26 0.40 0.09 -7.93
N ALA A 27 -0.85 -0.38 -7.86
CA ALA A 27 -2.04 0.20 -8.50
C ALA A 27 -1.78 0.75 -9.92
N THR A 28 -1.57 -0.15 -10.87
CA THR A 28 -1.26 0.19 -12.27
C THR A 28 -2.49 0.59 -13.08
N GLY A 29 -3.69 0.64 -12.49
CA GLY A 29 -4.93 0.99 -13.17
C GLY A 29 -5.48 -0.14 -14.02
N THR A 30 -5.08 -1.38 -13.73
CA THR A 30 -5.41 -2.53 -14.56
C THR A 30 -6.65 -3.25 -14.03
N LEU A 31 -7.60 -3.56 -14.93
CA LEU A 31 -8.86 -4.24 -14.57
C LEU A 31 -8.64 -5.60 -13.85
N LEU A 32 -7.54 -6.28 -14.15
CA LEU A 32 -7.21 -7.57 -13.54
C LEU A 32 -6.26 -7.42 -12.34
N GLY A 33 -5.22 -6.60 -12.47
CA GLY A 33 -4.16 -6.50 -11.46
C GLY A 33 -4.63 -5.82 -10.18
N ASP A 34 -5.42 -4.75 -10.29
CA ASP A 34 -5.81 -3.93 -9.15
C ASP A 34 -6.73 -4.71 -8.18
N PRO A 35 -7.74 -5.49 -8.64
CA PRO A 35 -8.50 -6.37 -7.75
C PRO A 35 -7.65 -7.47 -7.08
N ILE A 36 -6.63 -7.98 -7.78
CA ILE A 36 -5.72 -9.00 -7.21
C ILE A 36 -4.88 -8.39 -6.09
N GLU A 37 -4.35 -7.18 -6.30
CA GLU A 37 -3.58 -6.44 -5.30
C GLU A 37 -4.42 -6.10 -4.07
N ALA A 38 -5.62 -5.53 -4.28
CA ALA A 38 -6.54 -5.22 -3.19
C ALA A 38 -6.91 -6.47 -2.37
N ARG A 39 -7.16 -7.61 -3.03
CA ARG A 39 -7.44 -8.88 -2.34
C ARG A 39 -6.25 -9.38 -1.54
N ALA A 40 -5.03 -9.27 -2.07
CA ALA A 40 -3.82 -9.68 -1.36
C ALA A 40 -3.63 -8.85 -0.09
N LEU A 41 -3.77 -7.52 -0.19
CA LEU A 41 -3.70 -6.60 0.94
C LEU A 41 -4.80 -6.89 1.97
N GLY A 42 -6.05 -7.01 1.54
CA GLY A 42 -7.17 -7.35 2.45
C GLY A 42 -6.97 -8.69 3.18
N THR A 43 -6.37 -9.67 2.52
CA THR A 43 -6.12 -11.00 3.13
C THR A 43 -4.96 -10.99 4.13
N VAL A 44 -3.92 -10.20 3.90
CA VAL A 44 -2.72 -10.15 4.75
C VAL A 44 -2.84 -9.11 5.87
N LEU A 45 -3.40 -7.94 5.56
CA LEU A 45 -3.39 -6.76 6.41
C LEU A 45 -4.77 -6.30 6.89
N GLY A 46 -5.85 -6.68 6.18
CA GLY A 46 -7.21 -6.24 6.49
C GLY A 46 -7.92 -7.06 7.58
N ARG A 47 -7.47 -8.29 7.86
CA ARG A 47 -8.17 -9.18 8.81
C ARG A 47 -8.02 -8.69 10.26
N GLY A 48 -9.15 -8.64 10.97
CA GLY A 48 -9.18 -8.27 12.39
C GLY A 48 -9.05 -6.77 12.67
N ARG A 49 -9.01 -5.93 11.63
CA ARG A 49 -9.09 -4.48 11.79
C ARG A 49 -10.52 -4.05 12.15
N ARG A 50 -10.62 -3.00 12.96
CA ARG A 50 -11.89 -2.35 13.29
C ARG A 50 -12.33 -1.46 12.14
N GLN A 51 -13.63 -1.17 12.05
CA GLN A 51 -14.16 -0.33 10.97
C GLN A 51 -13.65 1.11 11.07
N GLU A 52 -13.35 1.58 12.28
CA GLU A 52 -12.81 2.92 12.57
C GLU A 52 -11.32 3.05 12.26
N GLU A 53 -10.62 1.92 12.14
CA GLU A 53 -9.19 1.84 11.84
C GLU A 53 -8.96 0.91 10.64
N PRO A 54 -9.49 1.26 9.45
CA PRO A 54 -9.26 0.48 8.25
C PRO A 54 -7.80 0.61 7.82
N LEU A 55 -7.32 -0.36 7.04
CA LEU A 55 -6.06 -0.20 6.34
C LEU A 55 -6.24 0.89 5.28
N LEU A 56 -5.42 1.94 5.34
CA LEU A 56 -5.43 2.99 4.32
C LEU A 56 -4.56 2.55 3.14
N ILE A 57 -5.08 2.69 1.93
CA ILE A 57 -4.38 2.31 0.70
C ILE A 57 -4.39 3.51 -0.25
N GLY A 58 -3.25 3.83 -0.84
CA GLY A 58 -3.13 4.87 -1.86
C GLY A 58 -2.06 4.53 -2.89
N SER A 59 -1.97 5.34 -3.94
CA SER A 59 -0.93 5.24 -4.97
C SER A 59 -0.50 6.62 -5.44
N VAL A 60 0.75 6.77 -5.82
CA VAL A 60 1.32 8.00 -6.38
C VAL A 60 1.01 8.09 -7.88
N LYS A 61 0.73 6.94 -8.51
CA LYS A 61 0.57 6.81 -9.97
C LYS A 61 -0.62 7.59 -10.55
N PRO A 62 -1.77 7.76 -9.88
CA PRO A 62 -2.82 8.61 -10.40
C PRO A 62 -2.43 10.09 -10.51
N VAL A 63 -1.43 10.54 -9.73
CA VAL A 63 -0.96 11.93 -9.72
C VAL A 63 0.23 12.12 -10.66
N LEU A 64 1.18 11.18 -10.66
CA LEU A 64 2.45 11.32 -11.39
C LEU A 64 2.59 10.41 -12.63
N GLY A 65 1.60 9.54 -12.88
CA GLY A 65 1.69 8.50 -13.90
C GLY A 65 2.53 7.29 -13.47
N HIS A 66 2.69 6.34 -14.39
CA HIS A 66 3.53 5.17 -14.19
C HIS A 66 4.98 5.51 -14.53
N LEU A 67 5.81 5.73 -13.51
CA LEU A 67 7.21 6.15 -13.67
C LEU A 67 8.20 5.01 -13.95
N ASP A 68 7.73 3.86 -14.45
CA ASP A 68 8.51 2.65 -14.73
C ASP A 68 9.48 2.29 -13.60
N ALA A 69 10.79 2.31 -13.88
CA ALA A 69 11.86 1.99 -12.94
C ALA A 69 11.87 2.92 -11.70
N ALA A 70 11.35 4.14 -11.82
CA ALA A 70 11.27 5.10 -10.72
C ALA A 70 9.97 5.00 -9.90
N ALA A 71 9.01 4.13 -10.28
CA ALA A 71 7.73 4.02 -9.58
C ALA A 71 7.89 3.62 -8.10
N GLY A 72 8.85 2.74 -7.80
CA GLY A 72 9.12 2.29 -6.43
C GLY A 72 9.67 3.41 -5.54
N VAL A 73 10.67 4.16 -6.01
CA VAL A 73 11.27 5.25 -5.22
C VAL A 73 10.31 6.43 -5.07
N ALA A 74 9.49 6.74 -6.08
CA ALA A 74 8.46 7.76 -5.98
C ALA A 74 7.42 7.42 -4.90
N GLY A 75 6.99 6.15 -4.83
CA GLY A 75 6.09 5.67 -3.78
C GLY A 75 6.72 5.75 -2.39
N LEU A 76 8.00 5.35 -2.25
CA LEU A 76 8.74 5.46 -0.99
C LEU A 76 8.83 6.91 -0.50
N ILE A 77 9.16 7.85 -1.40
CA ILE A 77 9.21 9.28 -1.08
C ILE A 77 7.86 9.78 -0.56
N LYS A 78 6.75 9.40 -1.23
CA LYS A 78 5.40 9.74 -0.77
C LYS A 78 5.11 9.19 0.63
N ALA A 79 5.45 7.92 0.90
CA ALA A 79 5.25 7.30 2.20
C ALA A 79 6.05 7.99 3.32
N VAL A 80 7.33 8.32 3.06
CA VAL A 80 8.17 9.07 4.00
C VAL A 80 7.58 10.46 4.28
N LEU A 81 7.13 11.17 3.24
CA LEU A 81 6.49 12.47 3.40
C LEU A 81 5.17 12.37 4.19
N ALA A 82 4.40 11.30 4.01
CA ALA A 82 3.17 11.09 4.77
C ALA A 82 3.44 10.96 6.27
N VAL A 83 4.47 10.18 6.65
CA VAL A 83 4.92 10.05 8.05
C VAL A 83 5.42 11.39 8.58
N GLN A 84 6.32 12.07 7.85
CA GLN A 84 6.89 13.35 8.27
C GLN A 84 5.85 14.45 8.45
N ARG A 85 4.77 14.42 7.67
CA ARG A 85 3.69 15.42 7.72
C ARG A 85 2.53 14.99 8.61
N GLY A 86 2.54 13.79 9.16
CA GLY A 86 1.43 13.24 9.96
C GLY A 86 0.10 13.19 9.19
N ARG A 87 0.13 13.10 7.85
CA ARG A 87 -1.07 13.00 7.03
C ARG A 87 -0.84 12.11 5.82
N ILE A 88 -1.86 11.33 5.48
CA ILE A 88 -1.91 10.61 4.22
C ILE A 88 -2.67 11.49 3.21
N PRO A 89 -2.06 11.87 2.07
CA PRO A 89 -2.75 12.66 1.06
C PRO A 89 -3.89 11.85 0.43
N ALA A 90 -4.95 12.54 -0.01
CA ALA A 90 -6.06 11.92 -0.71
C ALA A 90 -5.55 11.17 -1.96
N ASN A 91 -6.05 9.96 -2.17
CA ASN A 91 -5.85 9.25 -3.42
C ASN A 91 -6.82 9.79 -4.47
N LEU A 92 -6.36 10.00 -5.69
CA LEU A 92 -7.21 10.34 -6.83
C LEU A 92 -7.43 9.06 -7.62
N GLY A 93 -8.68 8.66 -7.86
CA GLY A 93 -9.00 7.40 -8.55
C GLY A 93 -10.31 6.81 -8.10
#